data_AF-A0A2J6XD42-F1
#
_entry.id   AF-A0A2J6XD42-F1
#
_cell.length_a   1.000
_cell.length_b   1.000
_cell.length_c   1.000
_cell.angle_alpha   90.00
_cell.angle_beta   90.00
_cell.angle_gamma   90.00
#
_symmetry.space_group_name_H-M   'P 1'
#
loop_
_entity.id
_entity.type
_entity.pdbx_description
1 polymer ?
#
loop_
_entity_poly.entity_id
_entity_poly.type
_entity_poly.pdbx_seq_one_letter_code
_entity_poly.pdbx_strand_id
1 'polypeptide(L)'
;PLPPARDHKRLEEGDRGPNTGGMGVIAPVNEVTPALLDEIVNRCMQPVVNELARRGTPFRGLLYAGIILTADGPKVLEFNARFGDPEAQTVLPLLEGDFLGALYACATDQLQPDMLRWRKRYAVCVVLCAAGYPSRPRKGDLIRGVEALDEDQVLVFHAGTAVGPNGLCTAGGRVLGVTGLGSTLKQARERAYTTVEQIRFEGKHFRRDIGQE
;
A
#
# COMPACT_ATOMS: atom_id res chain seq x y z
N PRO A 1 -10.54 6.85 11.02
CA PRO A 1 -9.85 6.85 9.70
C PRO A 1 -8.88 5.67 9.63
N LEU A 2 -8.49 5.21 8.43
CA LEU A 2 -7.41 4.23 8.26
C LEU A 2 -6.04 4.89 8.58
N PRO A 3 -5.02 4.13 8.99
CA PRO A 3 -3.66 4.64 9.20
C PRO A 3 -3.15 5.36 7.95
N PRO A 4 -2.50 6.53 8.09
CA PRO A 4 -1.89 7.22 6.97
C PRO A 4 -0.76 6.37 6.39
N ALA A 5 -0.66 6.34 5.06
CA ALA A 5 0.36 5.62 4.33
C ALA A 5 1.09 6.57 3.37
N ARG A 6 2.36 6.30 3.08
CA ARG A 6 3.17 7.08 2.14
C ARG A 6 3.64 6.17 1.01
N ASP A 7 3.15 6.44 -0.20
CA ASP A 7 3.54 5.77 -1.43
C ASP A 7 4.73 6.44 -2.11
N HIS A 8 5.53 5.62 -2.81
CA HIS A 8 6.67 6.02 -3.60
C HIS A 8 6.37 5.73 -5.08
N LYS A 9 5.77 6.70 -5.78
CA LYS A 9 5.31 6.52 -7.18
C LYS A 9 6.45 6.40 -8.20
N ARG A 10 7.62 6.97 -7.93
CA ARG A 10 8.74 7.07 -8.88
C ARG A 10 9.52 5.76 -8.98
N LEU A 11 9.90 5.38 -10.20
CA LEU A 11 10.53 4.09 -10.52
C LEU A 11 11.91 3.90 -9.86
N GLU A 12 12.69 4.98 -9.82
CA GLU A 12 14.09 4.94 -9.40
C GLU A 12 14.27 5.51 -7.98
N GLU A 13 15.37 5.11 -7.35
CA GLU A 13 15.78 5.61 -6.03
C GLU A 13 15.98 7.14 -6.05
N GLY A 14 15.68 7.80 -4.92
CA GLY A 14 15.70 9.25 -4.81
C GLY A 14 14.59 9.94 -5.62
N ASP A 15 13.45 9.26 -5.78
CA ASP A 15 12.25 9.74 -6.48
C ASP A 15 12.50 10.21 -7.92
N ARG A 16 13.36 9.48 -8.65
CA ARG A 16 13.69 9.75 -10.05
C ARG A 16 12.95 8.82 -11.02
N GLY A 17 13.13 9.09 -12.31
CA GLY A 17 12.54 8.31 -13.38
C GLY A 17 11.03 8.54 -13.56
N PRO A 18 10.35 7.71 -14.37
CA PRO A 18 8.94 7.88 -14.68
C PRO A 18 8.05 7.63 -13.44
N ASN A 19 6.84 8.20 -13.47
CA ASN A 19 5.78 7.80 -12.55
C ASN A 19 5.36 6.36 -12.86
N THR A 20 4.98 5.64 -11.80
CA THR A 20 4.55 4.26 -11.86
C THR A 20 3.24 4.09 -11.08
N GLY A 21 2.71 2.87 -11.01
CA GLY A 21 1.59 2.56 -10.11
C GLY A 21 1.93 2.55 -8.62
N GLY A 22 3.20 2.76 -8.23
CA GLY A 22 3.71 2.67 -6.86
C GLY A 22 4.81 1.61 -6.77
N MET A 23 5.98 2.01 -6.26
CA MET A 23 7.16 1.13 -6.08
C MET A 23 7.32 0.63 -4.64
N GLY A 24 6.56 1.18 -3.70
CA GLY A 24 6.58 0.76 -2.32
C GLY A 24 5.88 1.76 -1.42
N VAL A 25 5.40 1.26 -0.30
CA VAL A 25 4.62 2.05 0.67
C VAL A 25 5.13 1.78 2.08
N ILE A 26 4.98 2.77 2.94
CA ILE A 26 5.12 2.62 4.39
C ILE A 26 3.82 2.98 5.11
N ALA A 27 3.52 2.30 6.22
CA ALA A 27 2.45 2.68 7.14
C ALA A 27 2.78 2.22 8.58
N PRO A 28 2.34 2.95 9.63
CA PRO A 28 1.86 4.33 9.57
C PRO A 28 2.98 5.33 9.26
N VAL A 29 2.61 6.57 8.91
CA VAL A 29 3.53 7.70 8.68
C VAL A 29 3.57 8.57 9.94
N ASN A 30 4.71 8.59 10.64
CA ASN A 30 4.83 9.20 11.97
C ASN A 30 4.70 10.74 11.96
N GLU A 31 5.03 11.37 10.84
CA GLU A 31 4.90 12.82 10.67
C GLU A 31 3.44 13.26 10.60
N VAL A 32 2.52 12.33 10.32
CA VAL A 32 1.07 12.58 10.39
C VAL A 32 0.58 12.34 11.81
N THR A 33 0.68 13.39 12.63
CA THR A 33 0.16 13.36 14.01
C THR A 33 -1.37 13.18 14.04
N PRO A 34 -1.95 12.73 15.17
CA PRO A 34 -3.41 12.64 15.30
C PRO A 34 -4.13 13.96 15.00
N ALA A 35 -3.58 15.08 15.47
CA ALA A 35 -4.15 16.41 15.20
C ALA A 35 -4.12 16.76 13.70
N LEU A 36 -3.03 16.44 13.00
CA LEU A 36 -2.95 16.64 11.56
C LEU A 36 -3.89 15.70 10.80
N LEU A 37 -4.03 14.45 11.24
CA LEU A 37 -4.98 13.50 10.65
C LEU A 37 -6.43 14.00 10.79
N ASP A 38 -6.80 14.51 11.95
CA ASP A 38 -8.13 15.10 12.18
C ASP A 38 -8.34 16.33 11.31
N GLU A 39 -7.31 17.18 11.15
CA GLU A 39 -7.36 18.31 10.23
C GLU A 39 -7.59 17.86 8.78
N ILE A 40 -6.86 16.84 8.30
CA ILE A 40 -7.04 16.26 6.97
C ILE A 40 -8.47 15.74 6.79
N VAL A 41 -8.99 14.98 7.77
CA VAL A 41 -10.35 14.43 7.68
C VAL A 41 -11.38 15.56 7.60
N ASN A 42 -11.29 16.54 8.49
CA ASN A 42 -12.27 17.62 8.60
C ASN A 42 -12.22 18.59 7.42
N ARG A 43 -11.02 18.91 6.90
CA ARG A 43 -10.86 19.87 5.80
C ARG A 43 -10.99 19.24 4.42
N CYS A 44 -10.59 17.97 4.26
CA CYS A 44 -10.45 17.36 2.95
C CYS A 44 -11.45 16.22 2.70
N MET A 45 -11.74 15.37 3.70
CA MET A 45 -12.49 14.13 3.46
C MET A 45 -13.98 14.27 3.79
N GLN A 46 -14.32 14.71 4.99
CA GLN A 46 -15.70 14.83 5.45
C GLN A 46 -16.55 15.77 4.58
N PRO A 47 -16.05 16.92 4.08
CA PRO A 47 -16.82 17.78 3.18
C PRO A 47 -17.25 17.07 1.89
N VAL A 48 -16.42 16.18 1.36
CA VAL A 48 -16.74 15.41 0.14
C VAL A 48 -17.85 14.41 0.41
N VAL A 49 -17.77 13.68 1.52
CA VAL A 49 -18.82 12.72 1.94
C VAL A 49 -20.16 13.44 2.13
N ASN A 50 -20.14 14.56 2.86
CA ASN A 50 -21.34 15.36 3.12
C ASN A 50 -21.96 15.91 1.82
N GLU A 51 -21.13 16.42 0.91
CA GLU A 51 -21.62 17.00 -0.34
C GLU A 51 -22.20 15.94 -1.28
N LEU A 52 -21.57 14.77 -1.37
CA LEU A 52 -22.10 13.65 -2.16
C LEU A 52 -23.44 13.16 -1.62
N ALA A 53 -23.60 13.09 -0.29
CA ALA A 53 -24.90 12.80 0.32
C ALA A 53 -25.94 13.89 0.03
N ARG A 54 -25.58 15.18 0.17
CA ARG A 54 -26.46 16.32 -0.12
C ARG A 54 -26.97 16.33 -1.56
N ARG A 55 -26.16 15.86 -2.51
CA ARG A 55 -26.52 15.72 -3.93
C ARG A 55 -27.40 14.51 -4.25
N GLY A 56 -27.73 13.68 -3.26
CA GLY A 56 -28.49 12.44 -3.48
C GLY A 56 -27.65 11.30 -4.07
N THR A 57 -26.32 11.40 -4.04
CA THR A 57 -25.38 10.39 -4.54
C THR A 57 -24.39 10.00 -3.44
N PRO A 58 -24.85 9.44 -2.31
CA PRO A 58 -23.99 9.17 -1.16
C PRO A 58 -22.84 8.21 -1.52
N PHE A 59 -21.64 8.52 -1.05
CA PHE A 59 -20.48 7.65 -1.22
C PHE A 59 -20.49 6.54 -0.18
N ARG A 60 -20.37 5.28 -0.62
CA ARG A 60 -20.20 4.11 0.23
C ARG A 60 -18.96 3.34 -0.20
N GLY A 61 -18.08 3.04 0.75
CA GLY A 61 -16.82 2.33 0.51
C GLY A 61 -15.61 3.10 1.02
N LEU A 62 -14.46 2.85 0.40
CA LEU A 62 -13.20 3.48 0.79
C LEU A 62 -12.95 4.75 -0.02
N LEU A 63 -13.04 5.89 0.65
CA LEU A 63 -12.58 7.17 0.10
C LEU A 63 -11.09 7.31 0.41
N TYR A 64 -10.26 7.26 -0.63
CA TYR A 64 -8.82 7.49 -0.54
C TYR A 64 -8.52 8.89 -1.03
N ALA A 65 -7.69 9.64 -0.32
CA ALA A 65 -7.24 10.96 -0.72
C ALA A 65 -5.71 11.00 -0.80
N GLY A 66 -5.18 11.40 -1.95
CA GLY A 66 -3.78 11.81 -2.07
C GLY A 66 -3.63 13.21 -1.47
N ILE A 67 -2.85 13.34 -0.40
CA ILE A 67 -2.66 14.59 0.33
C ILE A 67 -1.23 15.09 0.15
N ILE A 68 -1.09 16.39 -0.13
CA ILE A 68 0.17 17.12 -0.02
C ILE A 68 0.11 18.09 1.17
N LEU A 69 1.15 18.11 1.99
CA LEU A 69 1.29 19.07 3.08
C LEU A 69 2.01 20.31 2.55
N THR A 70 1.34 21.46 2.65
CA THR A 70 1.87 22.76 2.19
C THR A 70 2.01 23.71 3.37
N ALA A 71 2.65 24.87 3.14
CA ALA A 71 2.71 25.93 4.16
C ALA A 71 1.31 26.42 4.61
N ASP A 72 0.29 26.29 3.75
CA ASP A 72 -1.11 26.66 4.05
C ASP A 72 -1.96 25.49 4.59
N GLY A 73 -1.30 24.41 5.01
CA GLY A 73 -1.92 23.17 5.49
C GLY A 73 -2.14 22.10 4.42
N PRO A 74 -2.90 21.03 4.71
CA PRO A 74 -3.13 19.91 3.81
C PRO A 74 -3.97 20.33 2.59
N LYS A 75 -3.56 19.86 1.41
CA LYS A 75 -4.28 20.03 0.14
C LYS A 75 -4.51 18.67 -0.51
N VAL A 76 -5.66 18.51 -1.14
CA VAL A 76 -5.98 17.30 -1.92
C VAL A 76 -5.33 17.38 -3.30
N LEU A 77 -4.60 16.34 -3.67
CA LEU A 77 -4.10 16.12 -5.03
C LEU A 77 -5.15 15.37 -5.86
N GLU A 78 -5.69 14.27 -5.32
CA GLU A 78 -6.63 13.40 -6.01
C GLU A 78 -7.48 12.61 -5.02
N PHE A 79 -8.64 12.12 -5.48
CA PHE A 79 -9.45 11.13 -4.78
C PHE A 79 -9.49 9.82 -5.56
N ASN A 80 -9.49 8.70 -4.84
CA ASN A 80 -9.76 7.37 -5.37
C ASN A 80 -10.90 6.73 -4.58
N ALA A 81 -11.71 5.90 -5.24
CA ALA A 81 -12.91 5.27 -4.66
C ALA A 81 -12.67 3.80 -4.25
N ARG A 82 -11.42 3.45 -3.93
CA ARG A 82 -10.97 2.08 -3.63
C ARG A 82 -9.64 2.13 -2.88
N PHE A 83 -9.20 0.99 -2.35
CA PHE A 83 -7.86 0.85 -1.80
C PHE A 83 -6.76 1.18 -2.82
N GLY A 84 -5.72 1.85 -2.35
CA GLY A 84 -4.46 2.00 -3.07
C GLY A 84 -3.76 0.65 -3.26
N ASP A 85 -3.01 0.51 -4.35
CA ASP A 85 -2.08 -0.60 -4.56
C ASP A 85 -0.73 0.04 -4.92
N PRO A 86 0.30 -0.06 -4.05
CA PRO A 86 0.45 -1.08 -3.00
C PRO A 86 -0.01 -0.68 -1.58
N GLU A 87 -0.73 0.43 -1.36
CA GLU A 87 -1.08 0.88 0.00
C GLU A 87 -1.89 -0.11 0.83
N ALA A 88 -2.78 -0.88 0.19
CA ALA A 88 -3.50 -1.96 0.87
C ALA A 88 -2.56 -2.97 1.52
N GLN A 89 -1.41 -3.23 0.88
CA GLN A 89 -0.42 -4.23 1.28
C GLN A 89 0.39 -3.80 2.50
N THR A 90 0.27 -2.54 2.96
CA THR A 90 0.82 -2.07 4.25
C THR A 90 -0.26 -1.78 5.27
N VAL A 91 -1.41 -1.24 4.87
CA VAL A 91 -2.47 -0.87 5.81
C VAL A 91 -3.19 -2.11 6.33
N LEU A 92 -3.66 -3.01 5.46
CA LEU A 92 -4.47 -4.16 5.87
C LEU A 92 -3.73 -5.15 6.78
N PRO A 93 -2.42 -5.42 6.62
CA PRO A 93 -1.68 -6.25 7.57
C PRO A 93 -1.62 -5.69 9.01
N LEU A 94 -1.86 -4.39 9.19
CA LEU A 94 -1.94 -3.77 10.51
C LEU A 94 -3.34 -3.84 11.11
N LEU A 95 -4.34 -4.34 10.38
CA LEU A 95 -5.70 -4.47 10.88
C LEU A 95 -5.79 -5.54 11.97
N GLU A 96 -6.60 -5.24 12.99
CA GLU A 96 -7.09 -6.20 13.98
C GLU A 96 -8.59 -6.37 13.80
N GLY A 97 -9.07 -7.60 14.01
CA GLY A 97 -10.49 -7.91 14.01
C GLY A 97 -11.05 -8.32 12.64
N ASP A 98 -12.35 -8.14 12.47
CA ASP A 98 -13.13 -8.65 11.34
C ASP A 98 -13.23 -7.61 10.22
N PHE A 99 -12.36 -7.74 9.23
CA PHE A 99 -12.39 -6.88 8.04
C PHE A 99 -13.68 -7.06 7.23
N LEU A 100 -14.15 -8.30 7.08
CA LEU A 100 -15.34 -8.60 6.29
C LEU A 100 -16.59 -7.99 6.93
N GLY A 101 -16.71 -8.09 8.26
CA GLY A 101 -17.78 -7.46 9.02
C GLY A 101 -17.82 -5.94 8.83
N ALA A 102 -16.66 -5.27 8.85
CA ALA A 102 -16.60 -3.83 8.59
C ALA A 102 -16.97 -3.46 7.15
N LEU A 103 -16.53 -4.25 6.15
CA LEU A 103 -16.91 -4.06 4.75
C LEU A 103 -18.43 -4.25 4.54
N TYR A 104 -18.99 -5.31 5.14
CA TYR A 104 -20.43 -5.57 5.09
C TYR A 104 -21.23 -4.44 5.73
N ALA A 105 -20.83 -3.98 6.92
CA ALA A 105 -21.46 -2.86 7.58
C ALA A 105 -21.38 -1.56 6.76
N CYS A 106 -20.25 -1.32 6.08
CA CYS A 106 -20.12 -0.18 5.15
C CYS A 106 -21.08 -0.31 3.94
N ALA A 107 -21.21 -1.50 3.37
CA ALA A 107 -22.09 -1.73 2.23
C ALA A 107 -23.59 -1.62 2.58
N THR A 108 -23.96 -1.85 3.85
CA THR A 108 -25.35 -1.88 4.32
C THR A 108 -25.75 -0.66 5.18
N ASP A 109 -24.95 0.41 5.20
CA ASP A 109 -25.15 1.61 6.04
C ASP A 109 -25.20 1.34 7.55
N GLN A 110 -24.52 0.30 8.01
CA GLN A 110 -24.44 -0.09 9.42
C GLN A 110 -23.06 0.15 10.03
N LEU A 111 -22.13 0.77 9.28
CA LEU A 111 -20.77 1.05 9.74
C LEU A 111 -20.79 1.92 11.01
N GLN A 112 -20.25 1.39 12.09
CA GLN A 112 -20.10 2.09 13.37
C GLN A 112 -18.67 2.61 13.56
N PRO A 113 -18.49 3.64 14.41
CA PRO A 113 -17.18 3.95 14.97
C PRO A 113 -16.53 2.68 15.59
N ASP A 114 -15.20 2.61 15.57
CA ASP A 114 -14.41 1.58 16.25
C ASP A 114 -14.55 0.13 15.76
N MET A 115 -15.23 -0.12 14.64
CA MET A 115 -15.28 -1.44 14.00
C MET A 115 -13.91 -1.88 13.43
N LEU A 116 -13.01 -0.94 13.19
CA LEU A 116 -11.65 -1.20 12.73
C LEU A 116 -10.66 -0.79 13.82
N ARG A 117 -9.76 -1.71 14.19
CA ARG A 117 -8.68 -1.47 15.15
C ARG A 117 -7.34 -1.78 14.49
N TRP A 118 -6.28 -1.12 14.92
CA TRP A 118 -4.98 -1.20 14.26
C TRP A 118 -3.89 -1.59 15.24
N ARG A 119 -3.10 -2.59 14.85
CA ARG A 119 -1.91 -3.03 15.58
C ARG A 119 -0.93 -1.87 15.68
N LYS A 120 -0.27 -1.73 16.84
CA LYS A 120 0.87 -0.81 17.03
C LYS A 120 2.14 -1.40 16.40
N ARG A 121 2.14 -1.55 15.08
CA ARG A 121 3.24 -2.04 14.26
C ARG A 121 3.42 -1.13 13.03
N TYR A 122 4.57 -1.28 12.39
CA TYR A 122 4.88 -0.70 11.09
C TYR A 122 4.87 -1.78 10.02
N ALA A 123 4.51 -1.38 8.81
CA ALA A 123 4.55 -2.18 7.61
C ALA A 123 5.31 -1.41 6.52
N VAL A 124 6.22 -2.11 5.83
CA VAL A 124 6.97 -1.59 4.68
C VAL A 124 6.79 -2.56 3.54
N CYS A 125 6.13 -2.12 2.47
CA CYS A 125 5.95 -2.89 1.25
C CYS A 125 6.93 -2.43 0.18
N VAL A 126 7.71 -3.36 -0.36
CA VAL A 126 8.59 -3.13 -1.51
C VAL A 126 8.03 -3.88 -2.72
N VAL A 127 7.81 -3.16 -3.83
CA VAL A 127 7.32 -3.77 -5.07
C VAL A 127 8.48 -4.30 -5.89
N LEU A 128 8.38 -5.56 -6.31
CA LEU A 128 9.27 -6.20 -7.27
C LEU A 128 8.65 -6.11 -8.66
N CYS A 129 9.37 -5.50 -9.59
CA CYS A 129 8.93 -5.27 -10.96
C CYS A 129 9.69 -6.13 -11.95
N ALA A 130 9.02 -6.51 -13.04
CA ALA A 130 9.63 -7.18 -14.18
C ALA A 130 10.51 -6.23 -14.99
N ALA A 131 11.50 -6.78 -15.71
CA ALA A 131 12.33 -6.03 -16.63
C ALA A 131 11.47 -5.28 -17.67
N GLY A 132 11.80 -4.03 -17.94
CA GLY A 132 11.07 -3.19 -18.90
C GLY A 132 9.82 -2.51 -18.35
N TYR A 133 9.44 -2.72 -17.08
CA TYR A 133 8.47 -1.85 -16.40
C TYR A 133 8.99 -0.40 -16.29
N PRO A 134 8.17 0.64 -16.49
CA PRO A 134 6.71 0.62 -16.70
C PRO A 134 6.24 0.52 -18.16
N SER A 135 7.13 0.44 -19.15
CA SER A 135 6.75 0.53 -20.57
C SER A 135 6.33 -0.81 -21.19
N ARG A 136 7.24 -1.78 -21.26
CA ARG A 136 7.04 -3.09 -21.89
C ARG A 136 7.59 -4.18 -20.97
N PRO A 137 6.85 -4.54 -19.90
CA PRO A 137 7.33 -5.53 -18.95
C PRO A 137 7.43 -6.92 -19.56
N ARG A 138 8.57 -7.57 -19.37
CA ARG A 138 8.81 -8.96 -19.75
C ARG A 138 7.99 -9.90 -18.87
N LYS A 139 7.49 -10.98 -19.47
CA LYS A 139 6.69 -12.03 -18.82
C LYS A 139 7.34 -13.38 -19.01
N GLY A 140 6.99 -14.33 -18.15
CA GLY A 140 7.46 -15.73 -18.22
C GLY A 140 8.74 -15.99 -17.44
N ASP A 141 9.33 -14.98 -16.80
CA ASP A 141 10.54 -15.17 -15.98
C ASP A 141 10.18 -15.99 -14.73
N LEU A 142 10.91 -17.08 -14.49
CA LEU A 142 10.62 -17.99 -13.38
C LEU A 142 10.91 -17.31 -12.03
N ILE A 143 9.96 -17.40 -11.11
CA ILE A 143 10.04 -16.82 -9.76
C ILE A 143 10.44 -17.92 -8.79
N ARG A 144 11.47 -17.64 -7.98
CA ARG A 144 12.01 -18.51 -6.92
C ARG A 144 12.13 -17.73 -5.60
N GLY A 145 12.19 -18.44 -4.47
CA GLY A 145 12.45 -17.83 -3.16
C GLY A 145 11.23 -17.17 -2.54
N VAL A 146 10.03 -17.61 -2.94
CA VAL A 146 8.74 -17.20 -2.34
C VAL A 146 8.21 -18.28 -1.38
N GLU A 147 8.94 -19.38 -1.24
CA GLU A 147 8.60 -20.50 -0.39
C GLU A 147 8.99 -20.23 1.08
N ALA A 148 8.20 -20.73 2.04
CA ALA A 148 8.50 -20.73 3.48
C ALA A 148 8.78 -19.34 4.09
N LEU A 149 7.71 -18.53 4.21
CA LEU A 149 7.76 -17.22 4.86
C LEU A 149 7.24 -17.30 6.31
N ASP A 150 7.86 -16.55 7.21
CA ASP A 150 7.29 -16.27 8.53
C ASP A 150 6.23 -15.17 8.37
N GLU A 151 4.96 -15.58 8.26
CA GLU A 151 3.82 -14.68 8.00
C GLU A 151 3.59 -13.66 9.13
N ASP A 152 4.11 -13.89 10.34
CA ASP A 152 4.06 -12.89 11.42
C ASP A 152 5.04 -11.72 11.19
N GLN A 153 6.00 -11.91 10.30
CA GLN A 153 7.09 -10.96 10.02
C GLN A 153 7.06 -10.44 8.59
N VAL A 154 6.70 -11.27 7.60
CA VAL A 154 6.73 -10.91 6.18
C VAL A 154 5.56 -11.54 5.44
N LEU A 155 4.92 -10.74 4.60
CA LEU A 155 3.86 -11.17 3.68
C LEU A 155 4.31 -10.91 2.24
N VAL A 156 4.01 -11.84 1.34
CA VAL A 156 4.24 -11.68 -0.11
C VAL A 156 2.91 -11.70 -0.85
N PHE A 157 2.57 -10.57 -1.45
CA PHE A 157 1.36 -10.38 -2.23
C PHE A 157 1.66 -10.55 -3.73
N HIS A 158 0.91 -11.45 -4.37
CA HIS A 158 1.02 -11.69 -5.80
C HIS A 158 0.24 -10.64 -6.59
N ALA A 159 0.93 -9.88 -7.44
CA ALA A 159 0.31 -8.93 -8.36
C ALA A 159 0.29 -9.52 -9.78
N GLY A 160 1.34 -9.31 -10.56
CA GLY A 160 1.49 -9.85 -11.91
C GLY A 160 2.24 -11.18 -11.91
N THR A 161 1.62 -12.26 -11.41
CA THR A 161 2.20 -13.62 -11.49
C THR A 161 1.25 -14.61 -12.13
N ALA A 162 1.78 -15.70 -12.67
CA ALA A 162 1.01 -16.84 -13.17
C ALA A 162 1.70 -18.16 -12.79
N VAL A 163 0.95 -19.26 -12.79
CA VAL A 163 1.54 -20.61 -12.69
C VAL A 163 1.66 -21.18 -14.10
N GLY A 164 2.89 -21.31 -14.58
CA GLY A 164 3.21 -21.93 -15.85
C GLY A 164 3.68 -23.38 -15.71
N PRO A 165 4.03 -24.05 -16.82
CA PRO A 165 4.47 -25.45 -16.82
C PRO A 165 5.70 -25.72 -15.93
N ASN A 166 6.56 -24.72 -15.76
CA ASN A 166 7.80 -24.82 -14.98
C ASN A 166 7.68 -24.22 -13.57
N GLY A 167 6.48 -23.80 -13.16
CA GLY A 167 6.21 -23.18 -11.86
C GLY A 167 5.74 -21.72 -11.96
N LEU A 168 5.83 -21.01 -10.84
CA LEU A 168 5.43 -19.61 -10.72
C LEU A 168 6.30 -18.69 -11.60
N CYS A 169 5.70 -17.81 -12.38
CA CYS A 169 6.41 -16.90 -13.29
C CYS A 169 5.82 -15.48 -13.32
N THR A 170 6.60 -14.53 -13.85
CA THR A 170 6.16 -13.14 -14.05
C THR A 170 5.05 -13.07 -15.12
N ALA A 171 4.01 -12.29 -14.86
CA ALA A 171 2.87 -12.13 -15.78
C ALA A 171 2.39 -10.67 -15.90
N GLY A 172 3.02 -9.73 -15.22
CA GLY A 172 2.70 -8.30 -15.26
C GLY A 172 3.91 -7.42 -14.93
N GLY A 173 3.69 -6.10 -14.95
CA GLY A 173 4.75 -5.11 -14.69
C GLY A 173 5.22 -5.10 -13.25
N ARG A 174 4.30 -4.86 -12.31
CA ARG A 174 4.50 -5.13 -10.88
C ARG A 174 4.20 -6.60 -10.66
N VAL A 175 5.15 -7.32 -10.09
CA VAL A 175 5.12 -8.79 -9.99
C VAL A 175 4.69 -9.20 -8.58
N LEU A 176 5.39 -8.72 -7.56
CA LEU A 176 5.14 -9.05 -6.15
C LEU A 176 5.21 -7.77 -5.30
N GLY A 177 4.41 -7.72 -4.24
CA GLY A 177 4.60 -6.80 -3.11
C GLY A 177 5.14 -7.56 -1.90
N VAL A 178 6.30 -7.18 -1.40
CA VAL A 178 6.93 -7.82 -0.23
C VAL A 178 6.78 -6.90 0.97
N THR A 179 5.90 -7.26 1.90
CA THR A 179 5.60 -6.46 3.09
C THR A 179 6.28 -7.03 4.31
N GLY A 180 7.26 -6.31 4.86
CA GLY A 180 7.81 -6.59 6.19
C GLY A 180 7.01 -5.88 7.29
N LEU A 181 6.83 -6.54 8.42
CA LEU A 181 6.10 -6.04 9.59
C LEU A 181 7.05 -5.91 10.78
N GLY A 182 6.99 -4.82 11.55
CA GLY A 182 7.91 -4.56 12.66
C GLY A 182 7.31 -3.75 13.79
N SER A 183 7.94 -3.75 14.95
CA SER A 183 7.63 -2.80 16.03
C SER A 183 8.18 -1.40 15.74
N THR A 184 9.15 -1.30 14.84
CA THR A 184 9.72 -0.05 14.30
C THR A 184 9.73 -0.08 12.78
N LEU A 185 9.75 1.10 12.15
CA LEU A 185 9.88 1.22 10.69
C LEU A 185 11.16 0.54 10.19
N LYS A 186 12.28 0.73 10.90
CA LYS A 186 13.57 0.08 10.60
C LYS A 186 13.45 -1.44 10.57
N GLN A 187 12.83 -2.05 11.58
CA GLN A 187 12.65 -3.50 11.64
C GLN A 187 11.75 -4.01 10.51
N ALA A 188 10.65 -3.32 10.23
CA ALA A 188 9.74 -3.67 9.13
C ALA A 188 10.47 -3.63 7.78
N ARG A 189 11.29 -2.59 7.56
CA ARG A 189 12.13 -2.42 6.39
C ARG A 189 13.17 -3.54 6.26
N GLU A 190 13.93 -3.82 7.31
CA GLU A 190 14.95 -4.90 7.33
C GLU A 190 14.35 -6.26 6.96
N ARG A 191 13.18 -6.58 7.51
CA ARG A 191 12.43 -7.80 7.19
C ARG A 191 12.01 -7.84 5.71
N ALA A 192 11.41 -6.77 5.20
CA ALA A 192 11.01 -6.67 3.81
C ALA A 192 12.20 -6.88 2.87
N TYR A 193 13.30 -6.17 3.09
CA TYR A 193 14.48 -6.23 2.23
C TYR A 193 15.22 -7.57 2.30
N THR A 194 15.23 -8.22 3.47
CA THR A 194 15.80 -9.58 3.59
C THR A 194 15.08 -10.56 2.66
N THR A 195 13.74 -10.53 2.62
CA THR A 195 12.95 -11.38 1.73
C THR A 195 13.02 -10.94 0.27
N VAL A 196 13.02 -9.63 -0.01
CA VAL A 196 13.27 -9.10 -1.37
C VAL A 196 14.59 -9.63 -1.93
N GLU A 197 15.63 -9.70 -1.09
CA GLU A 197 16.94 -10.25 -1.44
C GLU A 197 16.97 -11.78 -1.48
N GLN A 198 15.93 -12.50 -1.13
CA GLN A 198 15.83 -13.95 -1.34
C GLN A 198 15.07 -14.27 -2.64
N ILE A 199 14.05 -13.48 -2.96
CA ILE A 199 13.24 -13.68 -4.17
C ILE A 199 14.07 -13.43 -5.43
N ARG A 200 13.97 -14.31 -6.42
CA ARG A 200 14.73 -14.24 -7.68
C ARG A 200 13.81 -14.45 -8.88
N PHE A 201 13.94 -13.56 -9.85
CA PHE A 201 13.51 -13.74 -11.23
C PHE A 201 14.37 -12.83 -12.12
N GLU A 202 14.52 -13.20 -13.39
CA GLU A 202 15.46 -12.52 -14.28
C GLU A 202 15.04 -11.06 -14.53
N GLY A 203 15.98 -10.12 -14.37
CA GLY A 203 15.73 -8.71 -14.59
C GLY A 203 14.81 -8.03 -13.55
N LYS A 204 14.68 -8.64 -12.36
CA LYS A 204 13.99 -8.06 -11.19
C LYS A 204 14.50 -6.65 -10.90
N HIS A 205 13.58 -5.68 -10.88
CA HIS A 205 13.82 -4.31 -10.45
C HIS A 205 13.03 -3.99 -9.17
N PHE A 206 13.64 -3.25 -8.25
CA PHE A 206 12.98 -2.71 -7.05
C PHE A 206 13.80 -1.54 -6.51
N ARG A 207 13.16 -0.68 -5.71
CA ARG A 207 13.82 0.45 -5.03
C ARG A 207 14.43 0.00 -3.70
N ARG A 208 15.65 0.46 -3.38
CA ARG A 208 16.30 0.18 -2.08
C ARG A 208 16.01 1.22 -1.01
N ASP A 209 15.34 2.31 -1.31
CA ASP A 209 15.13 3.45 -0.42
C ASP A 209 13.70 3.57 0.12
N ILE A 210 12.85 2.54 -0.04
CA ILE A 210 11.47 2.57 0.48
C ILE A 210 11.45 2.59 2.01
N GLY A 211 10.99 3.69 2.60
CA GLY A 211 11.03 3.88 4.06
C GLY A 211 12.44 4.12 4.60
N GLN A 212 13.35 4.60 3.73
CA GLN A 212 14.62 5.17 4.16
C GLN A 212 14.39 6.65 4.47
N GLU A 213 14.37 6.98 5.75
CA GLU A 213 14.31 8.34 6.29
C GLU A 213 15.54 8.60 7.16
#